data_AF-A0A949BDT1-F1
#
_entry.id   AF-A0A949BDT1-F1
#
_cell.length_a   1.000
_cell.length_b   1.000
_cell.length_c   1.000
_cell.angle_alpha   90.00
_cell.angle_beta   90.00
_cell.angle_gamma   90.00
#
_symmetry.space_group_name_H-M   'P 1'
#
loop_
_entity.id
_entity.type
_entity.pdbx_description
1 polymer ?
#
loop_
_entity_poly.entity_id
_entity_poly.type
_entity_poly.pdbx_seq_one_letter_code
_entity_poly.pdbx_strand_id
1 'polypeptide(L)'
;IRLARNLYSTKLLNRDLTQVKKYEGDFKAQKFRTYVEREAKRLKLELPLPRQEDMEAMEKTLPDLENFYYYASQRDNILAVNTLNGMAQEKESVGVLVTGGFHTDGIAQYLKEKRVSYVVICPVIDKLEDDDERYINALKGKKTPFEEMLEKEGAAVPGADDVSEEPKEE
;
A
#
# COMPACT_ATOMS: atom_id res chain seq x y z
N ILE A 1 -16.61 -9.00 3.07
CA ILE A 1 -16.97 -7.67 3.64
C ILE A 1 -15.75 -6.92 4.16
N ARG A 2 -14.92 -7.48 5.06
CA ARG A 2 -13.71 -6.82 5.59
C ARG A 2 -12.63 -6.53 4.53
N LEU A 3 -12.30 -7.50 3.67
CA LEU A 3 -11.29 -7.32 2.62
C LEU A 3 -11.70 -6.24 1.61
N ALA A 4 -12.97 -6.27 1.18
CA ALA A 4 -13.55 -5.22 0.34
C ALA A 4 -13.46 -3.86 1.05
N ARG A 5 -13.91 -3.75 2.31
CA ARG A 5 -13.81 -2.50 3.08
C ARG A 5 -12.37 -1.98 3.21
N ASN A 6 -11.38 -2.86 3.41
CA ASN A 6 -9.96 -2.48 3.51
C ASN A 6 -9.36 -2.05 2.16
N LEU A 7 -9.76 -2.71 1.07
CA LEU A 7 -9.45 -2.30 -0.31
C LEU A 7 -10.05 -0.91 -0.58
N TYR A 8 -11.31 -0.69 -0.18
CA TYR A 8 -12.03 0.59 -0.34
C TYR A 8 -11.53 1.69 0.59
N SER A 9 -11.03 1.35 1.79
CA SER A 9 -10.43 2.32 2.71
C SER A 9 -8.95 2.52 2.45
N THR A 10 -8.42 1.95 1.37
CA THR A 10 -7.00 1.98 0.96
C THR A 10 -6.00 1.45 1.99
N LYS A 11 -6.44 0.94 3.15
CA LYS A 11 -5.62 0.47 4.27
C LYS A 11 -5.37 -1.03 4.15
N LEU A 12 -4.79 -1.46 3.03
CA LEU A 12 -4.46 -2.87 2.84
C LEU A 12 -3.20 -3.20 3.64
N LEU A 13 -3.30 -4.26 4.44
CA LEU A 13 -2.13 -4.90 5.03
C LEU A 13 -1.50 -5.83 3.99
N ASN A 14 -0.22 -6.16 4.17
CA ASN A 14 0.49 -7.09 3.28
C ASN A 14 -0.27 -8.43 3.10
N ARG A 15 -0.87 -8.96 4.18
CA ARG A 15 -1.76 -10.13 4.15
C ARG A 15 -3.00 -9.97 3.28
N ASP A 16 -3.53 -8.75 3.15
CA ASP A 16 -4.73 -8.48 2.36
C ASP A 16 -4.40 -8.54 0.84
N LEU A 17 -3.17 -8.19 0.44
CA LEU A 17 -2.72 -8.26 -0.96
C LEU A 17 -2.65 -9.68 -1.51
N THR A 18 -2.19 -10.63 -0.70
CA THR A 18 -2.17 -12.05 -1.10
C THR A 18 -3.57 -12.56 -1.42
N GLN A 19 -4.59 -12.07 -0.69
CA GLN A 19 -5.97 -12.44 -0.96
C GLN A 19 -6.53 -11.73 -2.19
N VAL A 20 -6.21 -10.45 -2.41
CA VAL A 20 -6.63 -9.71 -3.61
C VAL A 20 -6.12 -10.41 -4.87
N LYS A 21 -4.82 -10.72 -4.95
CA LYS A 21 -4.23 -11.43 -6.11
C LYS A 21 -4.83 -12.81 -6.34
N LYS A 22 -5.15 -13.55 -5.28
CA LYS A 22 -5.74 -14.90 -5.40
C LYS A 22 -7.12 -14.87 -6.07
N TYR A 23 -7.86 -13.78 -5.94
CA TYR A 23 -9.24 -13.66 -6.42
C TYR A 23 -9.43 -12.53 -7.45
N GLU A 24 -8.34 -12.05 -8.05
CA GLU A 24 -8.34 -10.90 -8.97
C GLU A 24 -9.36 -11.04 -10.11
N GLY A 25 -9.49 -12.24 -10.69
CA GLY A 25 -10.48 -12.54 -11.73
C GLY A 25 -11.96 -12.49 -11.28
N ASP A 26 -12.21 -12.59 -9.97
CA ASP A 26 -13.52 -12.51 -9.33
C ASP A 26 -13.85 -11.08 -8.87
N PHE A 27 -12.83 -10.25 -8.65
CA PHE A 27 -12.94 -8.84 -8.22
C PHE A 27 -13.14 -7.86 -9.40
N LYS A 28 -13.89 -8.25 -10.44
CA LYS A 28 -14.32 -7.27 -11.46
C LYS A 28 -15.47 -6.45 -10.91
N ALA A 29 -15.35 -5.13 -10.93
CA ALA A 29 -16.33 -4.20 -10.39
C ALA A 29 -17.71 -4.47 -11.02
N GLN A 30 -17.73 -4.69 -12.35
CA GLN A 30 -18.96 -5.03 -13.07
C GLN A 30 -19.60 -6.36 -12.66
N LYS A 31 -18.80 -7.40 -12.41
CA LYS A 31 -19.31 -8.71 -11.95
C LYS A 31 -19.94 -8.59 -10.56
N PHE A 32 -19.28 -7.86 -9.67
CA PHE A 32 -19.80 -7.59 -8.34
C PHE A 32 -21.11 -6.81 -8.40
N ARG A 33 -21.16 -5.72 -9.18
CA ARG A 33 -22.38 -4.93 -9.39
C ARG A 33 -23.54 -5.80 -9.89
N THR A 34 -23.30 -6.59 -10.94
CA THR A 34 -24.31 -7.48 -11.51
C THR A 34 -24.84 -8.48 -10.48
N TYR A 35 -23.95 -9.03 -9.64
CA TYR A 35 -24.33 -9.92 -8.56
C TYR A 35 -25.20 -9.21 -7.52
N VAL A 36 -24.79 -8.04 -7.02
CA VAL A 36 -25.56 -7.29 -6.01
C VAL A 36 -26.92 -6.86 -6.58
N GLU A 37 -26.98 -6.36 -7.82
CA GLU A 37 -28.23 -6.00 -8.51
C GLU A 37 -29.21 -7.18 -8.55
N ARG A 38 -28.72 -8.34 -8.96
CA ARG A 38 -29.53 -9.55 -9.04
C ARG A 38 -30.08 -9.97 -7.69
N GLU A 39 -29.24 -10.00 -6.66
CA GLU A 39 -29.65 -10.41 -5.32
C GLU A 39 -30.56 -9.38 -4.64
N ALA A 40 -30.30 -8.09 -4.82
CA ALA A 40 -31.16 -7.00 -4.33
C ALA A 40 -32.56 -7.12 -4.91
N LYS A 41 -32.67 -7.37 -6.22
CA LYS A 41 -33.95 -7.60 -6.90
C LYS A 41 -34.65 -8.86 -6.37
N ARG A 42 -33.92 -9.95 -6.19
CA ARG A 42 -34.47 -11.22 -5.64
C ARG A 42 -35.03 -11.03 -4.22
N LEU A 43 -34.32 -10.26 -3.40
CA LEU A 43 -34.68 -10.01 -2.00
C LEU A 43 -35.61 -8.81 -1.81
N LYS A 44 -35.97 -8.10 -2.88
CA LYS A 44 -36.78 -6.87 -2.86
C LYS A 44 -36.18 -5.78 -1.95
N LEU A 45 -34.86 -5.67 -1.97
CA LEU A 45 -34.12 -4.64 -1.25
C LEU A 45 -33.83 -3.47 -2.19
N GLU A 46 -34.12 -2.26 -1.71
CA GLU A 46 -33.63 -1.03 -2.35
C GLU A 46 -32.26 -0.72 -1.77
N LEU A 47 -31.22 -0.94 -2.59
CA LEU A 47 -29.85 -0.64 -2.22
C LEU A 47 -29.33 0.49 -3.12
N PRO A 48 -28.69 1.52 -2.57
CA PRO A 48 -27.94 2.46 -3.38
C PRO A 48 -26.74 1.71 -3.98
N LEU A 49 -26.74 1.55 -5.29
CA LEU A 49 -25.64 0.94 -6.03
C LEU A 49 -24.71 2.02 -6.57
N PRO A 50 -23.39 1.76 -6.62
CA PRO A 50 -22.44 2.67 -7.24
C PRO A 50 -22.84 2.96 -8.70
N ARG A 51 -22.60 4.19 -9.17
CA ARG A 51 -22.88 4.54 -10.58
C ARG A 51 -21.89 3.81 -11.48
N GLN A 52 -22.26 3.62 -12.75
CA GLN A 52 -21.39 2.97 -13.72
C GLN A 52 -20.04 3.69 -13.84
N GLU A 53 -20.07 5.02 -13.90
CA GLU A 53 -18.88 5.89 -13.97
C GLU A 53 -17.93 5.68 -12.79
N ASP A 54 -18.47 5.50 -11.57
CA ASP A 54 -17.66 5.25 -10.37
C ASP A 54 -16.94 3.90 -10.48
N MET A 55 -17.60 2.88 -11.03
CA MET A 55 -17.03 1.54 -11.22
C MET A 55 -15.94 1.52 -12.29
N GLU A 56 -16.12 2.26 -13.39
CA GLU A 56 -15.12 2.41 -14.45
C GLU A 56 -13.88 3.17 -13.95
N ALA A 57 -14.09 4.24 -13.19
CA ALA A 57 -12.99 4.96 -12.55
C ALA A 57 -12.18 4.04 -11.60
N MET A 58 -12.87 3.20 -10.83
CA MET A 58 -12.21 2.21 -9.97
C MET A 58 -11.40 1.17 -10.76
N GLU A 59 -11.97 0.59 -11.83
CA GLU A 59 -11.27 -0.39 -12.66
C GLU A 59 -10.02 0.22 -13.31
N LYS A 60 -10.03 1.52 -13.63
CA LYS A 60 -8.87 2.24 -14.13
C LYS A 60 -7.77 2.43 -13.08
N THR A 61 -8.12 2.70 -11.82
CA THR A 61 -7.14 2.97 -10.75
C THR A 61 -6.61 1.71 -10.06
N LEU A 62 -7.32 0.59 -10.17
CA LEU A 62 -6.94 -0.66 -9.50
C LEU A 62 -5.51 -1.15 -9.84
N PRO A 63 -5.06 -1.14 -11.12
CA PRO A 63 -3.70 -1.55 -11.46
C PRO A 63 -2.62 -0.70 -10.79
N ASP A 64 -2.82 0.62 -10.68
CA ASP A 64 -1.86 1.52 -10.03
C ASP A 64 -1.71 1.19 -8.54
N LEU A 65 -2.84 0.91 -7.88
CA LEU A 65 -2.87 0.48 -6.49
C LEU A 65 -2.14 -0.86 -6.30
N GLU A 66 -2.37 -1.83 -7.19
CA GLU A 66 -1.71 -3.13 -7.17
C GLU A 66 -0.19 -2.99 -7.38
N ASN A 67 0.22 -2.15 -8.32
CA ASN A 67 1.63 -1.85 -8.57
C ASN A 67 2.28 -1.19 -7.36
N PHE A 68 1.65 -0.17 -6.77
CA PHE A 68 2.13 0.48 -5.55
C PHE A 68 2.46 -0.56 -4.46
N TYR A 69 1.51 -1.46 -4.19
CA TYR A 69 1.65 -2.47 -3.16
C TYR A 69 2.62 -3.59 -3.52
N TYR A 70 2.71 -3.94 -4.80
CA TYR A 70 3.74 -4.85 -5.30
C TYR A 70 5.14 -4.29 -5.03
N TYR A 71 5.40 -3.04 -5.42
CA TYR A 71 6.68 -2.39 -5.17
C TYR A 71 6.94 -2.17 -3.68
N ALA A 72 5.92 -1.79 -2.90
CA ALA A 72 6.05 -1.67 -1.44
C ALA A 72 6.50 -3.00 -0.82
N SER A 73 5.97 -4.14 -1.28
CA SER A 73 6.37 -5.46 -0.81
C SER A 73 7.80 -5.83 -1.22
N GLN A 74 8.26 -5.39 -2.40
CA GLN A 74 9.67 -5.60 -2.81
C GLN A 74 10.67 -4.86 -1.91
N ARG A 75 10.25 -3.74 -1.31
CA ARG A 75 11.10 -2.95 -0.41
C ARG A 75 11.40 -3.68 0.90
N ASP A 76 10.56 -4.62 1.34
CA ASP A 76 10.75 -5.36 2.60
C ASP A 76 12.15 -5.98 2.68
N ASN A 77 12.53 -6.72 1.63
CA ASN A 77 13.82 -7.39 1.55
C ASN A 77 14.98 -6.40 1.44
N ILE A 78 14.80 -5.32 0.67
CA ILE A 78 15.83 -4.30 0.46
C ILE A 78 16.14 -3.58 1.78
N LEU A 79 15.11 -3.19 2.52
CA LEU A 79 15.24 -2.55 3.83
C LEU A 79 15.99 -3.46 4.81
N ALA A 80 15.59 -4.73 4.90
CA ALA A 80 16.26 -5.69 5.78
C ALA A 80 17.73 -5.92 5.39
N VAL A 81 18.02 -6.10 4.10
CA VAL A 81 19.39 -6.29 3.58
C VAL A 81 20.27 -5.08 3.90
N ASN A 82 19.77 -3.88 3.63
CA ASN A 82 20.54 -2.66 3.87
C ASN A 82 20.84 -2.46 5.36
N THR A 83 19.87 -2.74 6.24
CA THR A 83 20.10 -2.70 7.69
C THR A 83 21.18 -3.68 8.13
N LEU A 84 21.12 -4.94 7.68
CA LEU A 84 22.11 -5.96 8.05
C LEU A 84 23.51 -5.61 7.51
N ASN A 85 23.58 -5.07 6.29
CA ASN A 85 24.84 -4.62 5.71
C ASN A 85 25.45 -3.45 6.50
N GLY A 86 24.63 -2.46 6.89
CA GLY A 86 25.07 -1.35 7.74
C GLY A 86 25.61 -1.83 9.08
N MET A 87 24.87 -2.72 9.77
CA MET A 87 25.33 -3.34 11.02
C MET A 87 26.67 -4.06 10.84
N ALA A 88 26.84 -4.82 9.76
CA ALA A 88 28.10 -5.52 9.48
C ALA A 88 29.28 -4.56 9.21
N GLN A 89 29.03 -3.47 8.50
CA GLN A 89 30.03 -2.44 8.21
C GLN A 89 30.47 -1.69 9.47
N GLU A 90 29.51 -1.35 10.33
CA GLU A 90 29.74 -0.67 11.60
C GLU A 90 30.21 -1.62 12.71
N LYS A 91 30.20 -2.94 12.45
CA LYS A 91 30.53 -4.01 13.41
C LYS A 91 29.61 -4.02 14.64
N GLU A 92 28.36 -3.61 14.43
CA GLU A 92 27.33 -3.60 15.46
C GLU A 92 26.59 -4.94 15.53
N SER A 93 26.32 -5.38 16.76
CA SER A 93 25.61 -6.63 17.03
C SER A 93 24.10 -6.45 17.15
N VAL A 94 23.65 -5.20 17.34
CA VAL A 94 22.24 -4.82 17.52
C VAL A 94 21.96 -3.62 16.63
N GLY A 95 20.86 -3.67 15.87
CA GLY A 95 20.40 -2.57 15.03
C GLY A 95 18.92 -2.32 15.24
N VAL A 96 18.48 -1.09 14.94
CA VAL A 96 17.07 -0.68 14.99
C VAL A 96 16.63 -0.30 13.59
N LEU A 97 15.60 -0.98 13.09
CA LEU A 97 14.96 -0.66 11.81
C LEU A 97 13.55 -0.11 12.08
N VAL A 98 13.35 1.17 11.77
CA VAL A 98 12.04 1.84 11.88
C VAL A 98 11.36 1.82 10.52
N THR A 99 10.17 1.22 10.44
CA THR A 99 9.37 1.13 9.22
C THR A 99 7.89 1.34 9.52
N GLY A 100 7.09 1.62 8.50
CA GLY A 100 5.63 1.58 8.63
C GLY A 100 5.13 0.14 8.84
N GLY A 101 4.00 0.00 9.53
CA GLY A 101 3.45 -1.31 9.92
C GLY A 101 3.11 -2.25 8.75
N PHE A 102 3.04 -1.74 7.52
CA PHE A 102 2.89 -2.55 6.32
C PHE A 102 4.06 -3.53 6.11
N HIS A 103 5.29 -3.11 6.40
CA HIS A 103 6.51 -3.87 6.11
C HIS A 103 6.85 -4.94 7.17
N THR A 104 6.17 -4.90 8.32
CA THR A 104 6.51 -5.73 9.49
C THR A 104 6.54 -7.22 9.16
N ASP A 105 5.50 -7.75 8.52
CA ASP A 105 5.39 -9.18 8.23
C ASP A 105 6.48 -9.67 7.26
N GLY A 106 6.72 -8.93 6.16
CA GLY A 106 7.72 -9.28 5.16
C GLY A 106 9.15 -9.23 5.70
N ILE A 107 9.48 -8.18 6.46
CA ILE A 107 10.79 -8.07 7.12
C ILE A 107 10.98 -9.17 8.16
N ALA A 108 9.98 -9.42 9.02
CA ALA A 108 10.06 -10.44 10.05
C ALA A 108 10.23 -11.86 9.45
N GLN A 109 9.56 -12.13 8.33
CA GLN A 109 9.75 -13.36 7.57
C GLN A 109 11.18 -13.46 7.01
N TYR A 110 11.67 -12.41 6.35
CA TYR A 110 13.02 -12.38 5.80
C TYR A 110 14.09 -12.65 6.87
N LEU A 111 14.01 -11.94 8.01
CA LEU A 111 14.95 -12.12 9.12
C LEU A 111 14.90 -13.54 9.69
N LYS A 112 13.70 -14.12 9.82
CA LYS A 112 13.51 -15.50 10.25
C LYS A 112 14.17 -16.50 9.30
N GLU A 113 13.98 -16.34 7.99
CA GLU A 113 14.59 -17.19 6.96
C GLU A 113 16.12 -17.11 6.98
N LYS A 114 16.66 -15.92 7.27
CA LYS A 114 18.11 -15.69 7.45
C LYS A 114 18.64 -16.09 8.84
N ARG A 115 17.80 -16.61 9.73
CA ARG A 115 18.14 -16.97 11.12
C ARG A 115 18.71 -15.80 11.92
N VAL A 116 18.26 -14.59 11.64
CA VAL A 116 18.59 -13.40 12.42
C VAL A 116 17.60 -13.28 13.57
N SER A 117 18.09 -13.03 14.78
CA SER A 117 17.23 -12.80 15.95
C SER A 117 16.64 -11.39 15.89
N TYR A 118 15.34 -11.25 16.14
CA TYR A 118 14.65 -9.96 16.09
C TYR A 118 13.54 -9.86 17.14
N VAL A 119 13.18 -8.61 17.47
CA VAL A 119 12.01 -8.26 18.27
C VAL A 119 11.21 -7.22 17.48
N VAL A 120 9.90 -7.40 17.40
CA VAL A 120 9.00 -6.43 16.79
C VAL A 120 8.37 -5.59 17.89
N ILE A 121 8.50 -4.26 17.79
CA ILE A 121 7.87 -3.30 18.69
C ILE A 121 6.82 -2.53 17.88
N CYS A 122 5.54 -2.80 18.14
CA CYS A 122 4.42 -2.07 17.54
C CYS A 122 3.83 -1.12 18.57
N PRO A 123 4.04 0.21 18.44
CA PRO A 123 3.39 1.16 19.33
C PRO A 123 1.88 1.19 19.09
N VAL A 124 1.10 1.37 20.17
CA VAL A 124 -0.34 1.63 20.07
C VAL A 124 -0.53 3.12 19.77
N ILE A 125 -1.27 3.42 18.70
CA ILE A 125 -1.60 4.80 18.33
C ILE A 125 -3.07 5.03 18.65
N ASP A 126 -3.34 5.74 19.74
CA ASP A 126 -4.71 5.95 20.27
C ASP A 126 -5.44 7.13 19.59
N LYS A 127 -4.69 8.04 18.97
CA LYS A 127 -5.22 9.18 18.22
C LYS A 127 -4.40 9.36 16.95
N LEU A 128 -5.00 9.00 15.83
CA LEU A 128 -4.62 9.55 14.54
C LEU A 128 -5.57 10.72 14.31
N GLU A 129 -5.04 11.93 14.13
CA GLU A 129 -5.82 12.95 13.44
C GLU A 129 -6.16 12.39 12.04
N ASP A 130 -7.38 12.62 11.54
CA ASP A 130 -7.87 12.04 10.27
C ASP A 130 -6.99 12.48 9.09
N ASP A 131 -5.89 11.74 8.88
CA ASP A 131 -4.82 12.05 7.93
C ASP A 131 -4.92 11.16 6.67
N ASP A 132 -6.17 10.80 6.33
CA ASP A 132 -6.47 10.04 5.12
C ASP A 132 -5.93 10.79 3.88
N GLU A 133 -5.85 12.13 3.92
CA GLU A 133 -5.29 12.93 2.84
C GLU A 133 -3.79 12.68 2.61
N ARG A 134 -2.95 12.60 3.66
CA ARG A 134 -1.53 12.24 3.48
C ARG A 134 -1.36 10.85 2.92
N TYR A 135 -2.16 9.91 3.42
CA TYR A 135 -2.10 8.54 2.94
C TYR A 135 -2.49 8.44 1.46
N ILE A 136 -3.57 9.11 1.07
CA ILE A 136 -4.02 9.19 -0.33
C ILE A 136 -2.99 9.92 -1.21
N ASN A 137 -2.34 10.97 -0.70
CA ASN A 137 -1.28 11.67 -1.42
C ASN A 137 -0.07 10.77 -1.66
N ALA A 138 0.35 9.97 -0.66
CA ALA A 138 1.41 8.99 -0.82
C ALA A 138 1.05 7.91 -1.86
N LEU A 139 -0.21 7.43 -1.89
CA LEU A 139 -0.69 6.51 -2.92
C LEU A 139 -0.70 7.12 -4.32
N LYS A 140 -0.96 8.42 -4.42
CA LYS A 140 -0.90 9.18 -5.69
C LYS A 140 0.53 9.55 -6.11
N GLY A 141 1.55 9.09 -5.38
CA GLY A 141 2.94 9.43 -5.64
C GLY A 141 3.27 10.90 -5.42
N LYS A 142 2.44 11.65 -4.67
CA LYS A 142 2.76 13.03 -4.34
C LYS A 142 3.89 13.09 -3.33
N LYS A 143 4.81 14.01 -3.56
CA LYS A 143 5.92 14.29 -2.63
C LYS A 143 5.36 14.77 -1.29
N THR A 144 5.97 14.26 -0.23
CA THR A 144 5.75 14.72 1.14
C THR A 144 6.51 16.04 1.37
N PRO A 145 6.10 16.87 2.35
CA PRO A 145 6.86 18.07 2.70
C PRO A 145 8.33 17.79 3.03
N PHE A 146 8.63 16.61 3.57
CA PHE A 146 9.99 16.18 3.87
C PHE A 146 10.80 15.87 2.60
N GLU A 147 10.21 15.18 1.62
CA GLU A 147 10.84 14.93 0.32
C GLU A 147 11.10 16.25 -0.44
N GLU A 148 10.15 17.18 -0.40
CA GLU A 148 10.34 18.52 -0.98
C GLU A 148 11.48 19.29 -0.29
N MET A 149 11.65 19.14 1.03
CA MET A 149 12.76 19.72 1.77
C MET A 149 14.09 19.08 1.38
N LEU A 150 14.16 17.76 1.26
CA LEU A 150 15.37 17.05 0.84
C LEU A 150 15.81 17.45 -0.57
N GLU A 151 14.88 17.60 -1.52
CA GLU A 151 15.18 18.08 -2.86
C GLU A 151 15.71 19.51 -2.86
N LYS A 152 15.11 20.39 -2.05
CA LYS A 152 15.58 21.79 -1.91
C LYS A 152 17.00 21.87 -1.32
N GLU A 153 17.38 20.93 -0.47
CA GLU A 153 18.73 20.85 0.11
C GLU A 153 19.73 20.06 -0.77
N GLY A 154 19.32 19.60 -1.95
CA GLY A 154 20.18 18.88 -2.89
C GLY A 154 20.50 17.44 -2.46
N ALA A 155 19.78 16.90 -1.49
CA ALA A 155 19.85 15.49 -1.17
C ALA A 155 19.05 14.70 -2.22
N ALA A 156 19.69 13.72 -2.87
CA ALA A 156 19.00 12.85 -3.80
C ALA A 156 17.87 12.12 -3.07
N VAL A 157 16.62 12.38 -3.46
CA VAL A 157 15.45 11.63 -2.97
C VAL A 157 15.34 10.35 -3.79
N PRO A 158 15.51 9.15 -3.19
CA PRO A 158 15.41 7.91 -3.94
C PRO A 158 13.96 7.70 -4.41
N GLY A 159 13.73 7.68 -5.72
CA GLY A 159 12.43 7.34 -6.32
C GLY A 159 11.58 8.51 -6.83
N ALA A 160 12.13 9.72 -6.91
CA ALA A 160 11.41 10.90 -7.43
C ALA A 160 11.33 11.00 -8.97
N ASP A 161 12.00 10.10 -9.71
CA ASP A 161 12.26 10.28 -11.14
C ASP A 161 11.22 9.68 -12.11
N ASP A 162 10.10 9.09 -11.66
CA ASP A 162 9.29 8.28 -12.60
C ASP A 162 7.77 8.51 -12.63
N VAL A 163 7.27 9.67 -12.19
CA VAL A 163 5.87 10.04 -12.50
C VAL A 163 5.69 11.56 -12.66
N SER A 164 6.12 12.11 -13.80
CA SER A 164 5.50 13.34 -14.32
C SER A 164 5.84 13.57 -15.79
N GLU A 165 5.07 12.97 -16.69
CA GLU A 165 4.68 13.64 -17.93
C GLU A 165 3.17 13.50 -18.06
N GLU A 166 2.42 14.46 -17.52
CA GLU A 166 1.07 14.74 -18.02
C GLU A 166 1.22 15.31 -19.44
N PRO A 167 0.49 14.77 -20.44
CA PRO A 167 0.55 15.32 -21.78
C PRO A 167 -0.11 16.70 -21.79
N LYS A 168 0.65 17.69 -22.25
CA LYS A 168 0.12 19.02 -22.55
C LYS A 168 -0.92 18.88 -23.65
N GLU A 169 -2.16 19.26 -23.37
CA GLU A 169 -3.19 19.45 -24.39
C GLU A 169 -2.76 20.60 -25.32
N GLU A 170 -2.72 20.31 -26.62
CA GLU A 170 -2.69 21.29 -27.73
C GLU A 170 -4.12 21.66 -28.15
#